data_AF-A0A521NW89-F1
#
_entry.id   AF-A0A521NW89-F1
#
_cell.length_a   1.000
_cell.length_b   1.000
_cell.length_c   1.000
_cell.angle_alpha   90.00
_cell.angle_beta   90.00
_cell.angle_gamma   90.00
#
_symmetry.space_group_name_H-M   'P 1'
#
loop_
_entity.id
_entity.type
_entity.pdbx_description
1 polymer ?
#
loop_
_entity_poly.entity_id
_entity_poly.type
_entity_poly.pdbx_seq_one_letter_code
_entity_poly.pdbx_strand_id
1 'polypeptide(L)'
;MSPTRPAHSAASRRQTIVATTIGNGLEFFDFTVYGFLALVIGKLFFPTFSGYGQLLLTVATFGVGFIMRPLGGIVIGAYADRAGRKKA
;
A
#
# COMPACT_ATOMS: atom_id res chain seq x y z
N MET A 1 -29.49 12.85 -33.59
CA MET A 1 -29.04 13.71 -32.48
C MET A 1 -28.13 12.87 -31.61
N SER A 2 -26.81 12.91 -31.88
CA SER A 2 -25.83 12.03 -31.26
C SER A 2 -25.33 12.65 -29.94
N PRO A 3 -25.24 11.89 -28.83
CA PRO A 3 -24.80 12.43 -27.55
C PRO A 3 -23.29 12.69 -27.58
N THR A 4 -22.89 13.93 -27.30
CA THR A 4 -21.49 14.34 -27.11
C THR A 4 -20.96 13.70 -25.81
N ARG A 5 -20.11 12.68 -25.97
CA ARG A 5 -19.41 12.05 -24.84
C ARG A 5 -18.42 13.07 -24.26
N PRO A 6 -18.47 13.40 -22.96
CA PRO A 6 -17.54 14.38 -22.39
C PRO A 6 -16.11 13.84 -22.50
N ALA A 7 -15.21 14.65 -23.06
CA ALA A 7 -13.80 14.35 -23.16
C ALA A 7 -13.20 14.29 -21.75
N HIS A 8 -12.79 13.10 -21.32
CA HIS A 8 -12.01 12.97 -20.10
C HIS A 8 -10.63 13.60 -20.32
N SER A 9 -10.30 14.62 -19.54
CA SER A 9 -8.92 15.06 -19.34
C SER A 9 -8.14 13.89 -18.75
N ALA A 10 -7.42 13.15 -19.61
CA ALA A 10 -6.42 12.20 -19.16
C ALA A 10 -5.38 12.99 -18.36
N ALA A 11 -5.11 12.60 -17.12
CA ALA A 11 -4.04 13.22 -16.33
C ALA A 11 -2.75 13.24 -17.18
N SER A 12 -2.04 14.37 -17.16
CA SER A 12 -0.78 14.48 -17.89
C SER A 12 0.16 13.35 -17.46
N ARG A 13 0.92 12.77 -18.40
CA ARG A 13 1.92 11.73 -18.10
C ARG A 13 2.82 12.12 -16.91
N ARG A 14 3.17 13.40 -16.79
CA ARG A 14 3.95 13.94 -15.67
C ARG A 14 3.22 13.80 -14.32
N GLN A 15 1.91 14.05 -14.30
CA GLN A 15 1.09 13.94 -13.10
C GLN A 15 0.95 12.47 -12.65
N THR A 16 0.77 11.53 -13.58
CA THR A 16 0.76 10.10 -13.26
C THR A 16 2.09 9.64 -12.68
N ILE A 17 3.22 10.02 -13.30
CA ILE A 17 4.56 9.67 -12.79
C ILE A 17 4.75 10.18 -11.36
N VAL A 18 4.43 11.45 -11.11
CA VAL A 18 4.55 12.05 -9.77
C VAL A 18 3.67 11.32 -8.75
N ALA A 19 2.41 11.00 -9.10
CA ALA A 19 1.51 10.27 -8.21
C ALA A 19 2.05 8.88 -7.86
N THR A 20 2.54 8.13 -8.86
CA THR A 20 3.13 6.80 -8.64
C THR A 20 4.40 6.87 -7.79
N THR A 21 5.27 7.86 -8.04
CA THR A 21 6.50 8.03 -7.26
C THR A 21 6.22 8.39 -5.80
N ILE A 22 5.26 9.28 -5.54
CA ILE A 22 4.85 9.62 -4.16
C ILE A 22 4.27 8.40 -3.45
N GLY A 23 3.38 7.64 -4.12
CA GLY A 23 2.83 6.41 -3.56
C GLY A 23 3.92 5.41 -3.20
N ASN A 24 4.86 5.16 -4.12
CA ASN A 24 6.02 4.32 -3.86
C ASN A 24 6.89 4.85 -2.72
N GLY A 25 7.12 6.16 -2.65
CA GLY A 25 7.86 6.79 -1.56
C GLY A 25 7.21 6.57 -0.19
N LEU A 26 5.89 6.71 -0.10
CA LEU A 26 5.14 6.45 1.14
C LEU A 26 5.25 4.99 1.57
N GLU A 27 5.18 4.05 0.61
CA GLU A 27 5.41 2.64 0.88
C GLU A 27 6.80 2.36 1.47
N PHE A 28 7.85 2.98 0.93
CA PHE A 28 9.21 2.87 1.46
C PHE A 28 9.36 3.53 2.84
N PHE A 29 8.69 4.65 3.05
CA PHE A 29 8.67 5.34 4.34
C PHE A 29 8.08 4.43 5.42
N ASP A 30 6.88 3.89 5.20
CA ASP A 30 6.21 3.02 6.16
C ASP A 30 7.04 1.77 6.47
N PHE A 31 7.65 1.17 5.45
CA PHE A 31 8.56 0.03 5.63
C PHE A 31 9.79 0.35 6.47
N THR A 32 10.40 1.50 6.23
CA THR A 32 11.58 1.95 6.96
C THR A 32 11.23 2.21 8.43
N VAL A 33 10.12 2.91 8.68
CA VAL A 33 9.64 3.20 10.03
C VAL A 33 9.28 1.91 10.78
N TYR A 34 8.57 0.99 10.13
CA TYR A 34 8.24 -0.31 10.72
C TYR A 34 9.49 -1.11 11.08
N GLY A 35 10.46 -1.21 10.16
CA GLY A 35 11.72 -1.90 10.41
C GLY A 35 12.53 -1.27 11.54
N PHE A 36 12.60 0.06 11.57
CA PHE A 36 13.28 0.82 12.64
C PHE A 36 12.62 0.57 14.00
N LEU A 37 11.30 0.50 14.05
CA LEU A 37 10.52 0.28 15.27
C LEU A 37 10.28 -1.20 15.59
N ALA A 38 10.83 -2.15 14.83
CA ALA A 38 10.50 -3.58 14.96
C ALA A 38 10.74 -4.12 16.38
N LEU A 39 11.80 -3.69 17.07
CA LEU A 39 12.06 -4.11 18.44
C LEU A 39 11.05 -3.53 19.45
N VAL A 40 10.55 -2.32 19.19
CA VAL A 40 9.53 -1.67 20.02
C VAL A 40 8.19 -2.35 19.80
N ILE A 41 7.81 -2.57 18.54
CA ILE A 41 6.59 -3.30 18.15
C ILE A 41 6.62 -4.71 18.76
N GLY A 42 7.75 -5.42 18.68
CA GLY A 42 7.91 -6.76 19.25
C GLY A 42 7.62 -6.83 20.75
N LYS A 43 8.16 -5.87 21.52
CA LYS A 43 7.93 -5.81 22.96
C LYS A 43 6.49 -5.46 23.32
N LEU A 44 5.84 -4.59 22.55
CA LEU A 44 4.49 -4.12 22.83
C LEU A 44 3.41 -5.11 22.41
N PHE A 45 3.57 -5.76 21.25
CA PHE A 45 2.55 -6.63 20.66
C PHE A 45 2.79 -8.12 20.91
N PHE A 46 4.02 -8.54 21.22
CA PHE A 46 4.36 -9.94 21.49
C PHE A 46 5.05 -10.16 22.86
N PRO A 47 4.59 -9.53 23.97
CA PRO A 47 5.32 -9.48 25.24
C PRO A 47 5.55 -10.85 25.90
N THR A 48 4.71 -11.84 25.59
CA THR A 48 4.79 -13.19 26.16
C THR A 48 5.85 -14.08 25.53
N PHE A 49 6.49 -13.63 24.44
CA PHE A 49 7.53 -14.38 23.73
C PHE A 49 8.93 -13.95 24.20
N SER A 50 9.93 -14.83 23.99
CA SER A 50 11.34 -14.49 24.19
C SER A 50 11.77 -13.32 23.29
N GLY A 51 12.87 -12.63 23.60
CA GLY A 51 13.34 -11.49 22.79
C GLY A 51 13.54 -11.83 21.31
N TYR A 52 14.00 -13.04 21.01
CA TYR A 52 14.09 -13.54 19.63
C TYR A 52 12.71 -13.84 19.03
N GLY A 53 11.79 -14.45 19.80
CA GLY A 53 10.42 -14.71 19.36
C GLY A 53 9.64 -13.44 19.03
N GLN A 54 9.81 -12.38 19.83
CA GLN A 54 9.23 -11.05 19.60
C GLN A 54 9.66 -10.46 18.25
N LEU A 55 10.96 -10.49 17.97
CA LEU A 55 11.50 -10.01 16.70
C LEU A 55 10.99 -10.84 15.52
N LEU A 56 11.02 -12.17 15.64
CA LEU A 56 10.53 -13.09 14.61
C LEU A 56 9.06 -12.84 14.26
N LEU A 57 8.19 -12.69 15.26
CA LEU A 57 6.78 -12.41 15.04
C LEU A 57 6.54 -11.02 14.44
N THR A 58 7.34 -10.03 14.83
CA THR A 58 7.28 -8.68 14.24
C THR A 58 7.69 -8.69 12.77
N VAL A 59 8.75 -9.42 12.42
CA VAL A 59 9.19 -9.61 11.03
C VAL A 59 8.17 -10.47 10.25
N ALA A 60 7.58 -11.48 10.87
CA ALA A 60 6.52 -12.28 10.24
C ALA A 60 5.30 -11.40 9.91
N THR A 61 4.91 -10.51 10.83
CA THR A 61 3.84 -9.53 10.62
C THR A 61 4.18 -8.56 9.50
N PHE A 62 5.44 -8.11 9.41
CA PHE A 62 5.92 -7.34 8.26
C PHE A 62 5.75 -8.12 6.95
N GLY A 63 6.08 -9.42 6.97
CA GLY A 63 5.89 -10.35 5.87
C GLY A 63 4.45 -10.43 5.36
N VAL A 64 3.45 -10.37 6.25
CA VAL A 64 2.03 -10.34 5.88
C VAL A 64 1.71 -9.13 4.99
N GLY A 65 2.38 -7.99 5.20
CA GLY A 65 2.25 -6.81 4.35
C GLY A 65 2.55 -7.08 2.87
N PHE A 66 3.48 -7.99 2.55
CA PHE A 66 3.79 -8.36 1.16
C PHE A 66 2.68 -9.15 0.48
N ILE A 67 1.82 -9.83 1.25
CA ILE A 67 0.64 -10.52 0.73
C ILE A 67 -0.54 -9.54 0.63
N MET A 68 -0.66 -8.62 1.59
CA MET A 68 -1.73 -7.62 1.59
C MET A 68 -1.60 -6.64 0.42
N ARG A 69 -0.39 -6.34 -0.06
CA ARG A 69 -0.17 -5.47 -1.23
C ARG A 69 -0.81 -5.99 -2.54
N PRO A 70 -0.52 -7.20 -3.02
CA PRO A 70 -1.19 -7.74 -4.21
C PRO A 70 -2.68 -7.92 -3.97
N LEU A 71 -3.10 -8.31 -2.77
CA LEU A 71 -4.52 -8.42 -2.44
C LEU A 71 -5.23 -7.07 -2.54
N GLY A 72 -4.67 -6.01 -1.97
CA GLY A 72 -5.18 -4.65 -2.07
C GLY A 72 -5.24 -4.16 -3.52
N GLY A 73 -4.19 -4.43 -4.31
CA GLY A 73 -4.17 -4.13 -5.74
C GLY A 73 -5.28 -4.83 -6.52
N ILE A 74 -5.56 -6.10 -6.23
CA ILE A 74 -6.65 -6.86 -6.84
C ILE A 74 -8.00 -6.28 -6.44
N VAL A 75 -8.23 -6.03 -5.14
CA VAL A 75 -9.51 -5.53 -4.62
C VAL A 75 -9.80 -4.12 -5.12
N ILE A 76 -8.83 -3.20 -4.98
CA ILE A 76 -8.96 -1.81 -5.42
C ILE A 76 -9.02 -1.74 -6.95
N GLY A 77 -8.25 -2.56 -7.66
CA GLY A 77 -8.29 -2.66 -9.12
C GLY A 77 -9.65 -3.14 -9.62
N ALA A 78 -10.18 -4.23 -9.06
CA ALA A 78 -11.52 -4.74 -9.39
C ALA A 78 -12.62 -3.72 -9.04
N TYR A 79 -12.46 -2.99 -7.93
CA TYR A 79 -13.36 -1.90 -7.57
C TYR A 79 -13.29 -0.74 -8.57
N ALA A 80 -12.09 -0.30 -8.96
CA ALA A 80 -11.88 0.76 -9.95
C ALA A 80 -12.41 0.38 -11.34
N ASP A 81 -12.34 -0.90 -11.70
CA ASP A 81 -12.90 -1.44 -12.94
C ASP A 81 -14.43 -1.35 -12.97
N ARG A 82 -15.07 -1.60 -11.82
CA ARG A 82 -16.54 -1.63 -11.68
C ARG A 82 -17.16 -0.27 -11.38
N ALA A 83 -16.49 0.58 -10.61
CA ALA A 83 -16.92 1.96 -10.29
C ALA A 83 -16.63 2.95 -11.44
N GLY A 84 -15.90 2.50 -12.48
CA GLY A 84 -15.44 3.30 -13.59
C GLY A 84 -14.12 3.98 -13.27
N ARG A 85 -13.16 3.90 -14.20
CA ARG A 85 -11.77 4.41 -14.13
C ARG A 85 -11.60 5.92 -13.90
N LYS A 86 -12.66 6.63 -13.49
CA LYS A 86 -12.63 8.06 -13.18
C LYS A 86 -12.28 8.21 -11.70
N LYS A 87 -11.00 8.40 -11.38
CA LYS A 87 -10.41 8.66 -10.04
C LYS A 87 -9.77 7.47 -9.31
N ALA A 88 -9.06 6.60 -10.02
CA ALA A 88 -8.01 5.77 -9.41
C ALA A 88 -6.65 6.27 -9.91
#